data_AF-A0A1C3F477-F1
#
_entry.id   AF-A0A1C3F477-F1
#
_cell.length_a   1.000
_cell.length_b   1.000
_cell.length_c   1.000
_cell.angle_alpha   90.00
_cell.angle_beta   90.00
_cell.angle_gamma   90.00
#
_symmetry.space_group_name_H-M   'P 1'
#
loop_
_entity.id
_entity.type
_entity.pdbx_description
1 polymer ?
#
loop_
_entity_poly.entity_id
_entity_poly.type
_entity_poly.pdbx_seq_one_letter_code
_entity_poly.pdbx_strand_id
1 'polypeptide(L)' 'MPRDVVFGTGTFEYLKQVKGSKAFISMGKGSMKTNGVLDQVLAYLKEAGIESIFLGQL' A
#
# COMPACT_ATOMS: atom_id res chain seq x y z
N MET A 1 21.94 0.32 -9.58
CA MET A 1 20.95 1.23 -8.95
C MET A 1 20.44 0.57 -7.68
N PRO A 2 20.42 1.26 -6.53
CA PRO A 2 19.87 0.69 -5.32
C PRO A 2 18.35 0.56 -5.48
N ARG A 3 17.84 -0.66 -5.35
CA ARG A 3 16.41 -0.93 -5.18
C ARG A 3 16.27 -1.66 -3.85
N ASP A 4 15.50 -1.10 -2.95
CA ASP A 4 15.06 -1.82 -1.77
C ASP A 4 13.93 -2.77 -2.18
N VAL A 5 14.21 -4.06 -2.12
CA VAL A 5 13.27 -5.13 -2.43
C VAL A 5 13.00 -5.90 -1.15
N VAL A 6 11.74 -5.96 -0.75
CA VAL A 6 11.28 -6.77 0.38
C VAL A 6 10.48 -7.94 -0.18
N PHE A 7 10.78 -9.17 0.26
CA PHE A 7 10.17 -10.39 -0.23
C PHE A 7 9.91 -11.38 0.90
N GLY A 8 8.77 -12.06 0.84
CA GLY A 8 8.34 -13.04 1.83
C GLY A 8 6.91 -12.80 2.30
N THR A 9 6.40 -13.71 3.12
CA THR A 9 5.10 -13.58 3.77
C THR A 9 5.10 -12.40 4.73
N GLY A 10 4.06 -11.56 4.72
CA GLY A 10 3.95 -10.41 5.63
C GLY A 10 4.69 -9.15 5.19
N THR A 11 5.24 -9.13 3.97
CA THR A 11 6.00 -7.99 3.42
C THR A 11 5.30 -6.63 3.53
N PHE A 12 3.96 -6.59 3.55
CA PHE A 12 3.20 -5.35 3.71
C PHE A 12 3.45 -4.62 5.04
N GLU A 13 3.94 -5.29 6.09
CA GLU A 13 4.32 -4.63 7.35
C GLU A 13 5.46 -3.61 7.16
N TYR A 14 6.28 -3.78 6.13
CA TYR A 14 7.35 -2.84 5.78
C TYR A 14 6.81 -1.42 5.52
N LEU A 15 5.55 -1.29 5.10
CA LEU A 15 4.90 0.01 4.89
C LEU A 15 4.90 0.89 6.14
N LYS A 16 4.94 0.31 7.35
CA LYS A 16 5.04 1.05 8.62
C LYS A 16 6.36 1.81 8.79
N GLN A 17 7.42 1.36 8.12
CA GLN A 17 8.76 1.95 8.21
C GLN A 17 9.01 3.01 7.13
N VAL A 18 8.10 3.11 6.15
CA VAL A 18 8.21 4.05 5.05
C VAL A 18 8.01 5.47 5.57
N LYS A 19 8.92 6.36 5.20
CA LYS A 19 8.84 7.78 5.56
C LYS A 19 8.05 8.54 4.49
N GLY A 20 7.01 9.24 4.91
CA GLY A 20 6.20 10.08 4.03
C GLY A 20 4.94 10.56 4.74
N SER A 21 4.18 11.41 4.05
CA SER A 21 2.90 11.93 4.58
C SER A 21 1.71 11.57 3.70
N LYS A 22 1.94 11.34 2.40
CA LYS A 22 0.90 11.00 1.42
C LYS A 22 1.36 9.90 0.49
N ALA A 23 0.50 8.91 0.30
CA ALA A 23 0.65 7.80 -0.64
C ALA A 23 -0.46 7.84 -1.69
N PHE A 24 -0.08 7.52 -2.92
CA PHE A 24 -1.01 7.42 -4.03
C PHE A 24 -1.03 5.98 -4.54
N ILE A 25 -2.22 5.38 -4.54
CA ILE A 25 -2.43 3.98 -4.88
C ILE A 25 -3.09 3.93 -6.27
N SER A 26 -2.36 3.42 -7.26
CA SER A 26 -2.85 3.20 -8.62
C SER A 26 -3.07 1.72 -8.85
N MET A 27 -4.34 1.29 -8.94
CA MET A 27 -4.70 -0.11 -9.23
C MET A 27 -5.95 -0.15 -10.13
N GLY A 28 -6.01 -1.11 -11.05
CA GLY A 28 -7.11 -1.24 -12.02
C GLY A 28 -8.43 -1.73 -11.42
N LYS A 29 -9.55 -1.41 -12.09
CA LYS A 29 -10.96 -1.67 -11.68
C LYS A 29 -11.29 -3.12 -11.26
N GLY A 30 -10.48 -4.12 -11.60
CA GLY A 30 -10.92 -5.52 -11.61
C GLY A 30 -10.21 -6.52 -10.69
N SER A 31 -9.25 -6.16 -9.84
CA SER A 31 -8.42 -7.21 -9.19
C SER A 31 -8.14 -7.08 -7.68
N MET A 32 -8.24 -5.89 -7.07
CA MET A 32 -7.77 -5.71 -5.67
C MET A 32 -8.84 -5.39 -4.62
N LYS A 33 -10.09 -5.13 -5.03
CA LYS A 33 -11.22 -5.08 -4.08
C LYS A 33 -11.68 -6.47 -3.62
N THR A 34 -11.30 -7.53 -4.35
CA THR A 34 -11.81 -8.89 -4.13
C THR A 34 -11.00 -9.69 -3.09
N ASN A 35 -9.75 -9.30 -2.78
CA ASN A 35 -8.83 -10.12 -1.99
C ASN A 35 -8.39 -9.54 -0.63
N GLY A 36 -8.98 -8.43 -0.15
CA GLY A 36 -8.64 -7.83 1.16
C GLY A 36 -7.23 -7.18 1.25
N VAL A 37 -6.41 -7.30 0.20
CA VAL A 37 -5.06 -6.72 0.12
C VAL A 37 -5.10 -5.19 0.20
N LEU A 38 -6.10 -4.55 -0.43
CA LEU A 38 -6.24 -3.10 -0.36
C LEU A 38 -6.51 -2.64 1.07
N ASP A 39 -7.43 -3.31 1.78
CA ASP A 39 -7.72 -2.99 3.18
C ASP A 39 -6.49 -3.17 4.09
N GLN A 40 -5.69 -4.22 3.88
CA GLN A 40 -4.44 -4.42 4.60
C GLN A 40 -3.45 -3.29 4.33
N VAL A 41 -3.25 -2.90 3.07
CA VAL A 41 -2.35 -1.80 2.69
C VAL A 41 -2.80 -0.48 3.29
N LEU A 42 -4.10 -0.16 3.24
CA LEU A 42 -4.67 1.04 3.82
C LEU A 42 -4.51 1.06 5.35
N ALA A 43 -4.70 -0.07 6.03
CA ALA A 43 -4.48 -0.20 7.47
C ALA A 43 -3.02 0.07 7.84
N TYR A 44 -2.07 -0.56 7.14
CA TYR A 44 -0.64 -0.35 7.40
C TYR A 44 -0.17 1.08 7.11
N LEU A 45 -0.66 1.69 6.02
CA LEU A 45 -0.36 3.10 5.72
C LEU A 45 -0.95 4.04 6.79
N LYS A 46 -2.16 3.74 7.29
CA LYS A 46 -2.77 4.51 8.37
C LYS A 46 -1.99 4.39 9.68
N GLU A 47 -1.52 3.18 10.02
CA GLU A 47 -0.63 2.97 11.18
C GLU A 47 0.70 3.71 11.04
N ALA A 48 1.21 3.84 9.81
CA ALA A 48 2.40 4.62 9.49
C ALA A 48 2.15 6.14 9.53
N GLY A 49 0.91 6.60 9.70
CA GLY A 49 0.54 8.02 9.63
C GLY A 49 0.56 8.59 8.21
N ILE A 50 0.43 7.75 7.18
CA ILE A 50 0.46 8.14 5.78
C ILE A 50 -0.98 8.22 5.25
N GLU A 51 -1.37 9.39 4.75
CA GLU A 51 -2.65 9.56 4.08
C GLU A 51 -2.63 8.87 2.70
N SER A 52 -3.62 8.05 2.42
CA SER A 52 -3.68 7.27 1.18
C SER A 52 -4.82 7.72 0.26
N ILE A 53 -4.51 7.99 -1.01
CA ILE A 53 -5.50 8.29 -2.05
C ILE A 53 -5.54 7.13 -3.04
N PHE A 54 -6.72 6.58 -3.30
CA PHE A 54 -6.94 5.48 -4.24
C PHE A 54 -7.49 6.00 -5.58
N LEU A 55 -6.74 5.85 -6.66
CA LEU A 55 -7.22 6.09 -8.02
C LEU A 55 -7.40 4.77 -8.78
N GLY A 56 -8.63 4.25 -8.71
CA GLY A 56 -9.07 3.08 -9.49
C GLY A 56 -10.47 3.22 -10.09
N GLN A 57 -11.05 4.44 -10.13
CA GLN A 57 -12.42 4.68 -10.59
C GLN A 57 -12.58 5.58 -11.82
N LEU A 58 -11.51 6.17 -12.36
CA LEU A 58 -11.56 6.80 -13.68
C LEU A 58 -11.51 5.70 -14.75
#